data_AF-W0RIZ4-F1
#
_entry.id   AF-W0RIZ4-F1
#
_cell.length_a   1.000
_cell.length_b   1.000
_cell.length_c   1.000
_cell.angle_alpha   90.00
_cell.angle_beta   90.00
_cell.angle_gamma   90.00
#
_symmetry.space_group_name_H-M   'P 1'
#
loop_
_entity.id
_entity.type
_entity.pdbx_description
1 polymer ?
#
loop_
_entity_poly.entity_id
_entity_poly.type
_entity_poly.pdbx_seq_one_letter_code
_entity_poly.pdbx_strand_id
1 'polypeptide(L)'
;MSRTHALRTKAARTLTAVGTTLLLAAAAGVTACHDGTDAPTGPSVAPPVAMTVAGTYVLEEVNGRPVPYSREGSVWDSMLLTLGADGSVAVSLAWRETDDSGEVLDQGTDAYAGRYASSGLHVTITLDDDPPAEGVLDGTQLTVASDGDLLVFRRQ
;
A
#
# COMPACT_ATOMS: atom_id res chain seq x y z
N MET A 1 16.52 -19.63 -36.64
CA MET A 1 17.59 -18.70 -36.22
C MET A 1 17.62 -18.69 -34.70
N SER A 2 18.53 -19.47 -34.11
CA SER A 2 18.71 -19.56 -32.65
C SER A 2 19.59 -18.42 -32.16
N ARG A 3 19.17 -17.72 -31.11
CA ARG A 3 20.06 -16.92 -30.26
C ARG A 3 19.89 -17.35 -28.81
N THR A 4 20.74 -18.29 -28.42
CA THR A 4 21.02 -18.66 -27.04
C THR A 4 21.80 -17.51 -26.41
N HIS A 5 21.26 -16.84 -25.39
CA HIS A 5 22.02 -15.93 -24.55
C HIS A 5 22.32 -16.61 -23.21
N ALA A 6 23.61 -16.86 -22.99
CA ALA A 6 24.15 -17.52 -21.82
C ALA A 6 24.23 -16.57 -20.60
N LEU A 7 23.87 -17.14 -19.45
CA LEU A 7 24.37 -16.94 -18.09
C LEU A 7 24.96 -15.59 -17.67
N ARG A 8 24.40 -15.05 -16.57
CA ARG A 8 25.19 -14.43 -15.49
C ARG A 8 24.76 -14.97 -14.13
N THR A 9 25.70 -15.64 -13.48
CA THR A 9 25.67 -16.09 -12.09
C THR A 9 26.40 -15.07 -11.19
N LYS A 10 26.02 -15.05 -9.90
CA LYS A 10 26.59 -14.35 -8.72
C LYS A 10 25.84 -13.05 -8.36
N ALA A 11 25.42 -12.81 -7.12
CA ALA A 11 26.01 -13.25 -5.85
C ALA A 11 24.95 -13.52 -4.76
N ALA A 12 25.17 -14.58 -3.99
CA ALA A 12 24.53 -14.77 -2.69
C ALA A 12 25.04 -13.68 -1.74
N ARG A 13 24.12 -12.91 -1.14
CA ARG A 13 24.42 -12.04 0.00
C ARG A 13 23.75 -12.63 1.24
N THR A 14 24.59 -13.22 2.08
CA THR A 14 24.31 -13.54 3.47
C THR A 14 23.90 -12.27 4.19
N LEU A 15 22.70 -12.22 4.78
CA LEU A 15 22.38 -11.22 5.79
C LEU A 15 22.30 -11.91 7.15
N THR A 16 23.26 -11.52 7.98
CA THR A 16 23.47 -11.89 9.38
C THR A 16 22.24 -11.52 10.21
N ALA A 17 21.71 -12.48 10.96
CA ALA A 17 20.73 -12.24 12.00
C ALA A 17 21.34 -11.34 13.09
N VAL A 18 20.70 -10.19 13.37
CA VAL A 18 20.95 -9.41 14.58
C VAL A 18 19.66 -9.40 15.38
N GLY A 19 19.58 -10.34 16.32
CA GLY A 19 18.58 -10.31 17.37
C GLY A 19 18.79 -9.07 18.24
N THR A 20 17.71 -8.35 18.52
CA THR A 20 17.68 -7.40 19.63
C THR A 20 16.41 -7.64 20.42
N THR A 21 16.53 -8.50 21.43
CA THR A 21 15.52 -8.69 22.48
C THR A 21 15.57 -7.46 23.40
N LEU A 22 14.53 -6.62 23.38
CA LEU A 22 14.39 -5.56 24.37
C LEU A 22 13.39 -6.03 25.45
N LEU A 23 13.92 -6.57 26.55
CA LEU A 23 13.19 -6.65 27.82
C LEU A 23 13.04 -5.23 28.37
N LEU A 24 11.81 -4.79 28.67
CA LEU A 24 11.61 -3.78 29.72
C LEU A 24 10.78 -4.39 30.84
N ALA A 25 11.43 -4.40 32.01
CA ALA A 25 10.92 -4.89 33.27
C ALA A 25 9.87 -3.95 33.87
N ALA A 26 8.99 -4.56 34.68
CA ALA A 26 7.94 -3.92 35.45
C ALA A 26 8.46 -2.88 36.47
N ALA A 27 7.67 -1.83 36.66
CA ALA A 27 7.65 -1.06 37.91
C ALA A 27 6.24 -1.18 38.51
N ALA A 28 6.14 -1.94 39.60
CA ALA A 28 5.00 -1.91 40.49
C ALA A 28 5.10 -0.69 41.42
N GLY A 29 3.95 -0.10 41.74
CA GLY A 29 3.82 0.70 42.96
C GLY A 29 2.96 1.94 42.82
N VAL A 30 1.67 1.81 43.14
CA VAL A 30 1.07 2.62 44.22
C VAL A 30 -0.16 1.88 44.75
N THR A 31 -0.08 1.41 45.98
CA THR A 31 -1.26 1.19 46.83
C THR A 31 -1.78 2.55 47.26
N ALA A 32 -2.98 2.93 46.82
CA ALA A 32 -3.76 3.96 47.46
C ALA A 32 -5.10 3.34 47.85
N CYS A 33 -5.26 3.02 49.13
CA CYS A 33 -6.56 2.78 49.73
C CYS A 33 -7.17 4.17 49.98
N HIS A 34 -8.31 4.49 49.38
CA HIS A 34 -9.32 5.31 50.06
C HIS A 34 -10.69 5.10 49.42
N ASP A 35 -11.68 4.84 50.27
CA ASP A 35 -13.09 4.79 49.92
C ASP A 35 -13.59 6.15 49.42
N GLY A 36 -14.45 6.10 48.39
CA GLY A 36 -15.45 7.10 48.01
C GLY A 36 -15.06 8.57 47.95
N THR A 37 -14.95 9.14 46.74
CA THR A 37 -15.58 10.41 46.35
C THR A 37 -15.26 10.74 44.89
N ASP A 38 -16.28 11.23 44.17
CA ASP A 38 -16.28 11.89 42.85
C ASP A 38 -15.21 11.49 41.83
N ALA A 39 -15.66 10.75 40.79
CA ALA A 39 -14.91 10.68 39.55
C ALA A 39 -14.81 12.11 38.96
N PRO A 40 -13.60 12.61 38.63
CA PRO A 40 -13.47 13.90 37.98
C PRO A 40 -14.20 13.83 36.63
N THR A 41 -15.23 14.66 36.46
CA THR A 41 -15.83 14.96 35.15
C THR A 41 -14.87 15.86 34.37
N GLY A 42 -13.66 15.35 34.11
CA GLY A 42 -12.81 15.91 33.08
C GLY A 42 -13.55 15.86 31.73
N PRO A 43 -13.31 16.80 30.82
CA PRO A 43 -13.87 16.71 29.48
C PRO A 43 -13.48 15.35 28.90
N SER A 44 -14.49 14.56 28.54
CA SER A 44 -14.30 13.32 27.79
C SER A 44 -13.63 13.70 26.47
N VAL A 45 -12.31 13.58 26.41
CA VAL A 45 -11.58 13.71 25.16
C VAL A 45 -12.00 12.51 24.33
N ALA A 46 -12.79 12.77 23.29
CA ALA A 46 -13.15 11.74 22.33
C ALA A 46 -11.86 11.04 21.87
N PRO A 47 -11.79 9.70 21.88
CA PRO A 47 -10.63 9.00 21.37
C PRO A 47 -10.37 9.44 19.93
N PRO A 48 -9.09 9.55 19.50
CA PRO A 48 -8.77 9.90 18.12
C PRO A 48 -9.49 8.93 17.18
N VAL A 49 -10.22 9.48 16.20
CA VAL A 49 -10.91 8.69 15.19
C VAL A 49 -9.84 7.90 14.43
N ALA A 50 -9.82 6.57 14.62
CA ALA A 50 -8.90 5.71 13.90
C ALA A 50 -9.24 5.79 12.41
N MET A 51 -8.36 6.41 11.61
CA MET A 51 -8.48 6.38 10.17
C MET A 51 -8.35 4.93 9.71
N THR A 52 -9.44 4.38 9.20
CA THR A 52 -9.44 3.02 8.65
C THR A 52 -8.79 3.06 7.27
N VAL A 53 -7.81 2.19 7.01
CA VAL A 53 -7.12 2.04 5.72
C VAL A 53 -7.95 1.23 4.71
N ALA A 54 -8.80 0.31 5.19
CA ALA A 54 -9.68 -0.46 4.32
C ALA A 54 -10.63 0.44 3.52
N GLY A 55 -10.87 0.11 2.26
CA GLY A 55 -11.70 0.87 1.33
C GLY A 55 -11.36 0.60 -0.13
N THR A 56 -12.15 1.19 -1.02
CA THR A 56 -11.90 1.18 -2.47
C THR A 56 -11.33 2.52 -2.89
N TYR A 57 -10.32 2.48 -3.75
CA TYR A 57 -9.56 3.62 -4.21
C TYR A 57 -9.45 3.60 -5.72
N VAL A 58 -9.58 4.77 -6.35
CA VAL A 58 -9.41 4.97 -7.79
C VAL A 58 -8.10 5.69 -8.03
N LEU A 59 -7.30 5.22 -8.98
CA LEU A 59 -6.08 5.90 -9.40
C LEU A 59 -6.42 7.22 -10.08
N GLU A 60 -5.88 8.32 -9.56
CA GLU A 60 -6.04 9.67 -10.13
C GLU A 60 -4.77 10.11 -10.86
N GLU A 61 -3.59 9.81 -10.31
CA GLU A 61 -2.32 10.26 -10.89
C GLU A 61 -1.23 9.18 -10.86
N VAL A 62 -0.34 9.23 -11.84
CA VAL A 62 0.92 8.49 -11.91
C VAL A 62 2.05 9.49 -12.13
N ASN A 63 3.02 9.53 -11.21
CA ASN A 63 4.15 10.47 -11.26
C ASN A 63 3.72 11.94 -11.44
N GLY A 64 2.62 12.34 -10.81
CA GLY A 64 2.04 13.69 -10.89
C GLY A 64 1.34 14.00 -12.22
N ARG A 65 1.04 12.98 -13.04
CA ARG A 65 0.25 13.12 -14.28
C ARG A 65 -1.10 12.44 -14.11
N PRO A 66 -2.20 13.05 -14.57
CA PRO A 66 -3.53 12.46 -14.41
C PRO A 66 -3.69 11.21 -15.27
N VAL A 67 -4.55 10.29 -14.82
CA VAL A 67 -5.09 9.19 -15.63
C VAL A 67 -6.10 9.75 -16.65
N PRO A 68 -6.16 9.25 -17.92
CA PRO A 68 -5.38 8.16 -18.49
C PRO A 68 -3.88 8.44 -18.59
N TYR A 69 -3.05 7.46 -18.25
CA TYR A 69 -1.60 7.59 -18.21
C TYR A 69 -0.92 6.68 -19.24
N SER A 70 -0.05 7.23 -20.08
CA SER A 70 0.67 6.47 -21.10
C SER A 70 2.09 6.10 -20.66
N ARG A 71 2.47 4.83 -20.83
CA ARG A 71 3.80 4.29 -20.56
C ARG A 71 4.13 3.21 -21.59
N GLU A 72 5.27 3.36 -22.27
CA GLU A 72 5.87 2.31 -23.11
C GLU A 72 4.92 1.69 -24.16
N GLY A 73 4.01 2.48 -24.74
CA GLY A 73 3.03 1.99 -25.74
C GLY A 73 1.72 1.45 -25.16
N SER A 74 1.64 1.36 -23.83
CA SER A 74 0.41 1.07 -23.09
C SER A 74 -0.19 2.36 -22.50
N VAL A 75 -1.51 2.42 -22.44
CA VAL A 75 -2.29 3.47 -21.79
C VAL A 75 -3.10 2.81 -20.68
N TRP A 76 -2.92 3.29 -19.46
CA TRP A 76 -3.73 2.91 -18.31
C TRP A 76 -4.93 3.85 -18.25
N ASP A 77 -6.11 3.34 -18.59
CA ASP A 77 -7.33 4.14 -18.65
C ASP A 77 -7.95 4.33 -17.25
N SER A 78 -7.83 3.32 -16.39
CA SER A 78 -8.24 3.41 -14.98
C SER A 78 -7.63 2.28 -14.17
N MET A 79 -7.49 2.49 -12.86
CA MET A 79 -7.12 1.44 -11.92
C MET A 79 -7.93 1.56 -10.63
N LEU A 80 -8.45 0.44 -10.15
CA LEU A 80 -9.14 0.29 -8.88
C LEU A 80 -8.29 -0.55 -7.93
N LEU A 81 -8.08 -0.04 -6.72
CA LEU A 81 -7.43 -0.74 -5.61
C LEU A 81 -8.45 -0.91 -4.48
N THR A 82 -8.68 -2.15 -4.04
CA THR A 82 -9.52 -2.45 -2.88
C THR A 82 -8.67 -3.05 -1.77
N LEU A 83 -8.68 -2.40 -0.61
CA LEU A 83 -8.08 -2.87 0.63
C LEU A 83 -9.19 -3.39 1.55
N GLY A 84 -9.26 -4.70 1.75
CA GLY A 84 -10.28 -5.34 2.58
C GLY A 84 -9.96 -5.24 4.08
N ALA A 85 -10.98 -5.13 4.94
CA ALA A 85 -10.77 -5.04 6.40
C ALA A 85 -10.05 -6.27 7.01
N ASP A 86 -10.01 -7.39 6.28
CA ASP A 86 -9.31 -8.63 6.62
C ASP A 86 -7.83 -8.66 6.16
N GLY A 87 -7.32 -7.56 5.61
CA GLY A 87 -5.97 -7.45 5.05
C GLY A 87 -5.84 -7.97 3.62
N SER A 88 -6.94 -8.25 2.92
CA SER A 88 -6.92 -8.63 1.50
C SER A 88 -6.69 -7.43 0.58
N VAL A 89 -6.09 -7.68 -0.58
CA VAL A 89 -5.91 -6.71 -1.67
C VAL A 89 -6.53 -7.28 -2.93
N ALA A 90 -7.26 -6.43 -3.66
CA ALA A 90 -7.66 -6.68 -5.04
C ALA A 90 -7.38 -5.44 -5.89
N VAL A 91 -6.75 -5.63 -7.04
CA VAL A 91 -6.45 -4.57 -8.03
C VAL A 91 -7.11 -4.93 -9.35
N SER A 92 -7.67 -3.94 -10.02
CA SER A 92 -8.13 -4.05 -11.41
C SER A 92 -7.58 -2.89 -12.23
N LEU A 93 -6.89 -3.19 -13.33
CA LEU A 93 -6.28 -2.22 -14.23
C LEU A 93 -6.91 -2.35 -15.62
N ALA A 94 -7.61 -1.32 -16.08
CA ALA A 94 -8.05 -1.22 -17.46
C ALA A 94 -6.93 -0.59 -18.30
N TRP A 95 -6.54 -1.26 -19.38
CA TRP A 95 -5.44 -0.83 -20.23
C TRP A 95 -5.81 -0.95 -21.71
N ARG A 96 -5.11 -0.16 -22.54
CA ARG A 96 -5.11 -0.27 -23.99
C ARG A 96 -3.73 -0.01 -24.58
N GLU A 97 -3.35 -0.76 -25.58
CA GLU A 97 -2.14 -0.52 -26.38
C GLU A 97 -2.50 0.31 -27.61
N THR A 98 -1.65 1.27 -27.95
CA THR A 98 -1.86 2.12 -29.13
C THR A 98 -0.64 2.17 -30.03
N ASP A 99 -0.87 2.29 -31.34
CA ASP A 99 0.21 2.61 -32.28
C ASP A 99 0.62 4.10 -32.20
N ASP A 100 1.60 4.49 -33.03
CA ASP A 100 2.10 5.86 -33.09
C ASP A 100 1.05 6.88 -33.58
N SER A 101 -0.05 6.41 -34.19
CA SER A 101 -1.17 7.24 -34.64
C SER A 101 -2.27 7.39 -33.59
N GLY A 102 -2.18 6.63 -32.48
CA GLY A 102 -3.19 6.57 -31.43
C GLY A 102 -4.31 5.57 -31.68
N GLU A 103 -4.21 4.74 -32.73
CA GLU A 103 -5.12 3.64 -32.99
C GLU A 103 -4.94 2.55 -31.93
N VAL A 104 -6.05 2.03 -31.40
CA VAL A 104 -6.01 0.95 -30.40
C VAL A 104 -5.66 -0.37 -31.09
N LEU A 105 -4.55 -0.97 -30.68
CA LEU A 105 -4.08 -2.27 -31.18
C LEU A 105 -4.63 -3.43 -30.34
N ASP A 106 -4.71 -3.23 -29.02
CA ASP A 106 -5.23 -4.20 -28.06
C ASP A 106 -5.79 -3.47 -26.82
N GLN A 107 -6.64 -4.12 -26.05
CA GLN A 107 -7.16 -3.60 -24.80
C GLN A 107 -7.66 -4.72 -23.88
N GLY A 108 -7.58 -4.48 -22.58
CA GLY A 108 -7.91 -5.50 -21.60
C GLY A 108 -8.20 -4.94 -20.22
N THR A 109 -8.43 -5.88 -19.31
CA THR A 109 -8.48 -5.60 -17.87
C THR A 109 -7.70 -6.67 -17.15
N ASP A 110 -6.65 -6.25 -16.47
CA ASP A 110 -5.84 -7.13 -15.64
C ASP A 110 -6.36 -7.08 -14.20
N ALA A 111 -6.29 -8.22 -13.51
CA ALA A 111 -6.72 -8.35 -12.13
C ALA A 111 -5.61 -9.00 -11.30
N TYR A 112 -5.32 -8.38 -10.15
CA TYR A 112 -4.30 -8.85 -9.22
C TYR A 112 -4.90 -9.01 -7.84
N ALA A 113 -4.40 -9.98 -7.09
CA ALA A 113 -4.78 -10.21 -5.71
C ALA A 113 -3.54 -10.20 -4.81
N GLY A 114 -3.75 -10.01 -3.52
CA GLY A 114 -2.65 -10.00 -2.57
C GLY A 114 -3.08 -9.73 -1.14
N ARG A 115 -2.13 -9.25 -0.34
CA ARG A 115 -2.32 -8.88 1.06
C ARG A 115 -1.74 -7.50 1.32
N TYR A 116 -2.27 -6.81 2.32
CA TYR A 116 -1.65 -5.61 2.85
C TYR A 116 -1.52 -5.67 4.37
N ALA A 117 -0.53 -4.95 4.87
CA ALA A 117 -0.40 -4.62 6.27
C ALA A 117 -0.45 -3.10 6.43
N SER A 118 -0.87 -2.62 7.60
CA SER A 118 -0.83 -1.19 7.92
C SER A 118 -0.30 -0.96 9.32
N SER A 119 0.43 0.15 9.48
CA SER A 119 0.88 0.65 10.77
C SER A 119 0.59 2.14 10.83
N GLY A 120 -0.51 2.49 11.50
CA GLY A 120 -1.08 3.83 11.42
C GLY A 120 -1.52 4.15 10.00
N LEU A 121 -0.91 5.18 9.41
CA LEU A 121 -1.19 5.65 8.04
C LEU A 121 -0.28 5.02 6.98
N HIS A 122 0.74 4.27 7.38
CA HIS A 122 1.62 3.56 6.46
C HIS A 122 0.99 2.24 6.05
N VAL A 123 1.06 1.93 4.75
CA VAL A 123 0.49 0.75 4.13
C VAL A 123 1.56 0.04 3.34
N THR A 124 1.73 -1.26 3.56
CA THR A 124 2.59 -2.11 2.73
C THR A 124 1.69 -3.08 1.97
N ILE A 125 1.72 -3.03 0.65
CA ILE A 125 0.93 -3.87 -0.26
C ILE A 125 1.86 -4.93 -0.85
N THR A 126 1.40 -6.18 -0.88
CA THR A 126 2.12 -7.29 -1.52
C THR A 126 1.15 -7.98 -2.45
N LEU A 127 1.40 -7.85 -3.75
CA LEU A 127 0.72 -8.61 -4.80
C LEU A 127 1.52 -9.89 -5.07
N ASP A 128 0.85 -10.89 -5.64
CA ASP A 128 1.51 -12.15 -6.00
C ASP A 128 2.63 -11.89 -7.03
N ASP A 129 3.81 -12.47 -6.78
CA ASP A 129 5.03 -12.38 -7.61
C ASP A 129 5.68 -10.99 -7.77
N ASP A 130 5.18 -9.96 -7.08
CA ASP A 130 5.73 -8.60 -7.10
C ASP A 130 6.46 -8.23 -5.80
N PRO A 131 7.48 -7.36 -5.85
CA PRO A 131 8.06 -6.78 -4.65
C PRO A 131 7.00 -5.95 -3.88
N PRO A 132 7.09 -5.88 -2.53
CA PRO A 132 6.16 -5.06 -1.76
C PRO A 132 6.19 -3.58 -2.16
N ALA A 133 5.02 -2.99 -2.33
CA ALA A 133 4.83 -1.57 -2.57
C ALA A 133 4.48 -0.86 -1.25
N GLU A 134 5.11 0.28 -1.01
CA GLU A 134 4.91 1.07 0.22
C GLU A 134 4.05 2.30 -0.07
N GLY A 135 3.15 2.63 0.85
CA GLY A 135 2.26 3.77 0.70
C GLY A 135 1.91 4.47 2.00
N VAL A 136 1.33 5.66 1.85
CA VAL A 136 0.89 6.52 2.95
C VAL A 136 -0.51 7.03 2.64
N LEU A 137 -1.41 6.87 3.61
CA LEU A 137 -2.76 7.42 3.59
C LEU A 137 -2.76 8.82 4.25
N ASP A 138 -3.21 9.83 3.51
CA ASP A 138 -3.47 11.18 4.02
C ASP A 138 -4.91 11.59 3.66
N GLY A 139 -5.77 11.68 4.67
CA GLY A 139 -7.21 11.87 4.47
C GLY A 139 -7.83 10.76 3.60
N THR A 140 -8.30 11.14 2.41
CA THR A 140 -8.87 10.24 1.40
C THR A 140 -7.89 9.86 0.30
N GLN A 141 -6.64 10.32 0.37
CA GLN A 141 -5.62 10.07 -0.64
C GLN A 141 -4.63 9.00 -0.15
N LEU A 142 -4.46 7.95 -0.94
CA LEU A 142 -3.45 6.93 -0.72
C LEU A 142 -2.36 7.09 -1.79
N THR A 143 -1.12 7.37 -1.36
CA THR A 143 0.02 7.47 -2.27
C THR A 143 0.87 6.22 -2.12
N VAL A 144 1.14 5.50 -3.20
CA VAL A 144 1.87 4.21 -3.23
C VAL A 144 3.06 4.31 -4.18
N ALA A 145 4.24 3.91 -3.73
CA ALA A 145 5.41 3.74 -4.57
C ALA A 145 5.51 2.28 -5.03
N SER A 146 5.43 2.03 -6.33
CA SER A 146 5.46 0.70 -6.95
C SER A 146 6.31 0.73 -8.22
N ASP A 147 7.29 -0.17 -8.34
CA ASP A 147 8.13 -0.34 -9.53
C ASP A 147 8.72 0.95 -10.15
N GLY A 148 9.06 1.91 -9.28
CA GLY A 148 9.63 3.20 -9.67
C GLY A 148 8.59 4.27 -10.04
N ASP A 149 7.30 3.93 -10.05
CA ASP A 149 6.19 4.86 -10.22
C ASP A 149 5.60 5.28 -8.86
N LEU A 150 5.16 6.54 -8.78
CA LEU A 150 4.38 7.06 -7.67
C LEU A 150 2.91 7.13 -8.09
N LEU A 151 2.09 6.25 -7.52
CA LEU A 151 0.66 6.12 -7.78
C LEU A 151 -0.13 6.88 -6.72
N VAL A 152 -1.03 7.77 -7.14
CA VAL A 152 -1.90 8.53 -6.25
C VAL A 152 -3.33 8.07 -6.46
N PHE A 153 -3.91 7.50 -5.41
CA PHE A 153 -5.29 7.03 -5.42
C PHE A 153 -6.19 7.87 -4.52
N ARG A 154 -7.46 7.99 -4.91
CA ARG A 154 -8.53 8.60 -4.11
C ARG A 154 -9.54 7.58 -3.66
N ARG A 155 -9.79 7.55 -2.36
CA ARG A 155 -10.88 6.78 -1.74
C ARG A 155 -12.23 7.23 -2.27
N GLN A 156 -13.09 6.26 -2.56
CA GLN A 156 -14.50 6.43 -2.93
C GLN A 156 -15.41 6.43 -1.70
#